data_AF-A0A8D5U769-F1
#
_entry.id   AF-A0A8D5U769-F1
#
_cell.length_a   1.000
_cell.length_b   1.000
_cell.length_c   1.000
_cell.angle_alpha   90.00
_cell.angle_beta   90.00
_cell.angle_gamma   90.00
#
_symmetry.space_group_name_H-M   'P 1'
#
loop_
_entity.id
_entity.type
_entity.pdbx_description
1 polymer ?
#
loop_
_entity_poly.entity_id
_entity_poly.type
_entity_poly.pdbx_seq_one_letter_code
_entity_poly.pdbx_strand_id
1 'polypeptide(L)'
;MEGNKRFNALHGDRRLIFYDPELNSNVDVFLDEFEMCHKMSFKDRLGIMKITIPPSDLLLTKLQIVKMTENDVKDIFAILYDLELGDKDSEKTIDVKYISKLLADDWGFYTTVCDNIEKLLKEFNPPKCITDKLLVLKKAIEDEPKSMKWKMRAKIGRKVKWYEEPEEVGTFKPG
;
A
#
# COMPACT_ATOMS: atom_id res chain seq x y z
N MET A 1 -25.46 1.14 -9.14
CA MET A 1 -24.07 1.36 -9.57
C MET A 1 -23.98 1.22 -11.08
N GLU A 2 -23.27 2.13 -11.74
CA GLU A 2 -23.06 2.14 -13.20
C GLU A 2 -21.58 1.93 -13.54
N GLY A 3 -21.26 0.95 -14.39
CA GLY A 3 -19.87 0.60 -14.70
C GLY A 3 -19.22 1.51 -15.76
N ASN A 4 -17.95 1.85 -15.58
CA ASN A 4 -17.14 2.48 -16.63
C ASN A 4 -16.84 1.46 -17.74
N LYS A 5 -17.71 1.43 -18.77
CA LYS A 5 -17.67 0.41 -19.83
C LYS A 5 -16.31 0.29 -20.53
N ARG A 6 -15.64 1.41 -20.79
CA ARG A 6 -14.35 1.41 -21.50
C ARG A 6 -13.22 0.88 -20.62
N PHE A 7 -13.13 1.37 -19.38
CA PHE A 7 -12.11 0.92 -18.44
C PHE A 7 -12.29 -0.57 -18.09
N ASN A 8 -13.51 -0.97 -17.76
CA ASN A 8 -13.82 -2.34 -17.35
C ASN A 8 -13.61 -3.36 -18.48
N ALA A 9 -13.76 -2.97 -19.74
CA ALA A 9 -13.46 -3.84 -20.87
C ALA A 9 -11.95 -4.07 -21.07
N LEU A 10 -11.10 -3.13 -20.66
CA LEU A 10 -9.65 -3.20 -20.82
C LEU A 10 -8.94 -3.83 -19.60
N HIS A 11 -9.49 -3.64 -18.40
CA HIS A 11 -8.85 -4.03 -17.12
C HIS A 11 -9.70 -4.98 -16.27
N GLY A 12 -10.82 -5.49 -16.80
CA GLY A 12 -11.83 -6.19 -16.02
C GLY A 12 -11.40 -7.53 -15.43
N ASP A 13 -10.22 -8.03 -15.78
CA ASP A 13 -9.57 -9.17 -15.13
C ASP A 13 -8.89 -8.79 -13.80
N ARG A 14 -8.69 -7.49 -13.52
CA ARG A 14 -7.92 -6.99 -12.35
C ARG A 14 -8.60 -5.86 -11.58
N ARG A 15 -9.08 -4.82 -12.28
CA ARG A 15 -9.71 -3.64 -11.67
C ARG A 15 -10.93 -3.21 -12.45
N LEU A 16 -12.02 -2.98 -11.73
CA LEU A 16 -13.27 -2.46 -12.25
C LEU A 16 -13.60 -1.13 -11.57
N ILE A 17 -14.21 -0.23 -12.32
CA ILE A 17 -14.65 1.07 -11.83
C ILE A 17 -16.16 1.17 -12.03
N PHE A 18 -16.84 1.51 -10.94
CA PHE A 18 -18.27 1.76 -10.92
C PHE A 18 -18.52 3.15 -10.36
N TYR A 19 -19.61 3.78 -10.80
CA TYR A 19 -20.14 4.98 -10.19
C TYR A 19 -21.35 4.61 -9.34
N ASP A 20 -21.35 5.06 -8.09
CA ASP A 20 -22.50 4.99 -7.20
C ASP A 20 -23.22 6.34 -7.19
N PRO A 21 -24.45 6.43 -7.73
CA PRO A 21 -25.21 7.68 -7.75
C PRO A 21 -25.71 8.11 -6.37
N GLU A 22 -25.89 7.19 -5.42
CA GLU A 22 -26.33 7.52 -4.06
C GLU A 22 -25.19 8.15 -3.26
N LEU A 23 -23.99 7.58 -3.38
CA LEU A 23 -22.77 8.12 -2.76
C LEU A 23 -22.15 9.29 -3.56
N ASN A 24 -22.62 9.53 -4.79
CA ASN A 24 -22.05 10.48 -5.74
C ASN A 24 -20.52 10.29 -5.90
N SER A 25 -20.08 9.04 -5.94
CA SER A 25 -18.67 8.67 -5.87
C SER A 25 -18.35 7.47 -6.77
N ASN A 26 -17.08 7.36 -7.16
CA ASN A 26 -16.56 6.17 -7.81
C ASN A 26 -16.20 5.10 -6.79
N VAL A 27 -16.43 3.84 -7.17
CA VAL A 27 -16.10 2.64 -6.43
C VAL A 27 -15.17 1.80 -7.30
N ASP A 28 -13.94 1.65 -6.81
CA ASP A 28 -12.96 0.75 -7.37
C ASP A 28 -13.14 -0.66 -6.80
N VAL A 29 -13.20 -1.67 -7.67
CA VAL A 29 -13.27 -3.08 -7.30
C VAL A 29 -12.02 -3.76 -7.83
N PHE A 30 -11.20 -4.29 -6.92
CA PHE A 30 -10.00 -5.05 -7.22
C PHE A 30 -10.29 -6.55 -7.10
N LEU A 31 -9.86 -7.33 -8.09
CA LEU A 31 -10.05 -8.78 -8.14
C LEU A 31 -8.76 -9.48 -7.69
N ASP A 32 -8.75 -10.02 -6.47
CA ASP A 32 -7.64 -10.71 -5.79
C ASP A 32 -6.35 -9.92 -5.58
N GLU A 33 -6.02 -8.97 -6.45
CA GLU A 33 -4.76 -8.26 -6.48
C GLU A 33 -5.00 -6.75 -6.55
N PHE A 34 -4.21 -6.01 -5.77
CA PHE A 34 -4.14 -4.56 -5.82
C PHE A 34 -2.90 -4.16 -6.61
N GLU A 35 -3.11 -3.70 -7.84
CA GLU A 35 -2.06 -3.30 -8.77
C GLU A 35 -2.06 -1.77 -8.93
N MET A 36 -1.19 -1.10 -8.18
CA MET A 36 -0.94 0.35 -8.28
C MET A 36 0.55 0.57 -8.56
N CYS A 37 1.27 1.34 -7.74
CA CYS A 37 2.72 1.49 -7.88
C CYS A 37 3.46 0.17 -7.66
N HIS A 38 2.93 -0.65 -6.76
CA HIS A 38 3.39 -1.99 -6.44
C HIS A 38 2.21 -2.94 -6.40
N LYS A 39 2.46 -4.18 -6.81
CA LYS A 39 1.46 -5.23 -6.82
C LYS A 39 1.37 -5.91 -5.46
N MET A 40 0.16 -6.00 -4.91
CA MET A 40 -0.14 -6.69 -3.66
C MET A 40 -1.18 -7.78 -3.91
N SER A 41 -0.97 -8.98 -3.39
CA SER A 41 -1.98 -10.06 -3.45
C SER A 41 -2.78 -10.09 -2.16
N PHE A 42 -4.11 -10.05 -2.29
CA PHE A 42 -5.05 -10.16 -1.18
C PHE A 42 -5.72 -11.52 -1.09
N LYS A 43 -5.47 -12.44 -2.03
CA LYS A 43 -6.14 -13.74 -2.13
C LYS A 43 -6.28 -14.48 -0.79
N ASP A 44 -5.19 -14.59 -0.04
CA ASP A 44 -5.18 -15.29 1.26
C ASP A 44 -5.41 -14.36 2.47
N ARG A 45 -5.69 -13.07 2.20
CA ARG A 45 -5.77 -12.01 3.20
C ARG A 45 -7.15 -11.42 3.38
N LEU A 46 -8.01 -11.50 2.37
CA LEU A 46 -9.39 -11.01 2.42
C LEU A 46 -10.22 -11.65 3.54
N GLY A 47 -9.89 -12.87 3.98
CA GLY A 47 -10.60 -13.57 5.06
C GLY A 47 -10.11 -13.28 6.48
N ILE A 48 -9.03 -12.51 6.65
CA ILE A 48 -8.41 -12.25 7.97
C ILE A 48 -9.28 -11.30 8.81
N MET A 49 -9.93 -10.34 8.16
CA MET A 49 -10.74 -9.31 8.78
C MET A 49 -12.17 -9.36 8.22
N LYS A 50 -13.16 -8.98 9.03
CA LYS A 50 -14.58 -9.14 8.66
C LYS A 50 -15.09 -8.11 7.64
N ILE A 51 -14.62 -6.87 7.71
CA ILE A 51 -15.23 -5.71 7.04
C ILE A 51 -14.23 -4.97 6.12
N THR A 52 -12.93 -5.12 6.35
CA THR A 52 -11.87 -4.41 5.63
C THR A 52 -10.69 -5.35 5.35
N ILE A 53 -9.73 -4.93 4.55
CA ILE A 53 -8.43 -5.62 4.46
C ILE A 53 -7.64 -5.47 5.77
N PRO A 54 -6.68 -6.37 6.07
CA PRO A 54 -5.84 -6.26 7.26
C PRO A 54 -5.11 -4.91 7.36
N PRO A 55 -4.89 -4.37 8.57
CA PRO A 55 -4.17 -3.11 8.74
C PRO A 55 -2.78 -3.06 8.11
N SER A 56 -2.04 -4.17 8.10
CA SER A 56 -0.77 -4.26 7.39
C SER A 56 -0.91 -3.97 5.90
N ASP A 57 -1.94 -4.53 5.26
CA ASP A 57 -2.20 -4.32 3.85
C ASP A 57 -2.70 -2.90 3.60
N LEU A 58 -3.60 -2.40 4.45
CA LEU A 58 -4.09 -1.03 4.38
C LEU A 58 -2.95 -0.01 4.46
N LEU A 59 -2.04 -0.16 5.44
CA LEU A 59 -0.87 0.70 5.56
C LEU A 59 0.03 0.62 4.31
N LEU A 60 0.26 -0.60 3.81
CA LEU A 60 1.07 -0.83 2.61
C LEU A 60 0.45 -0.22 1.36
N THR A 61 -0.88 -0.15 1.22
CA THR A 61 -1.54 0.56 0.10
C THR A 61 -1.16 2.04 0.04
N LYS A 62 -0.84 2.65 1.19
CA LYS A 62 -0.42 4.06 1.29
C LYS A 62 1.08 4.22 1.18
N LEU A 63 1.85 3.39 1.89
CA LEU A 63 3.32 3.43 1.83
C LEU A 63 3.87 3.04 0.45
N GLN A 64 3.10 2.37 -0.41
CA GLN A 64 3.51 2.05 -1.78
C GLN A 64 3.45 3.24 -2.75
N ILE A 65 2.83 4.37 -2.38
CA ILE A 65 2.61 5.50 -3.28
C ILE A 65 3.92 6.25 -3.51
N VAL A 66 4.47 6.20 -4.72
CA VAL A 66 5.76 6.84 -5.03
C VAL A 66 5.66 8.37 -5.02
N LYS A 67 4.55 8.92 -5.49
CA LYS A 67 4.25 10.36 -5.47
C LYS A 67 3.21 10.66 -4.38
N MET A 68 3.60 10.57 -3.11
CA MET A 68 2.69 10.78 -1.98
C MET A 68 2.08 12.19 -1.98
N THR A 69 0.77 12.27 -1.73
CA THR A 69 0.04 13.51 -1.48
C THR A 69 -0.05 13.82 0.02
N GLU A 70 -0.47 15.04 0.39
CA GLU A 70 -0.72 15.38 1.79
C GLU A 70 -1.81 14.51 2.43
N ASN A 71 -2.80 14.08 1.65
CA ASN A 71 -3.86 13.19 2.14
C ASN A 71 -3.31 11.81 2.47
N ASP A 72 -2.39 11.28 1.64
CA ASP A 72 -1.75 10.00 1.92
C ASP A 72 -0.93 10.03 3.22
N VAL A 73 -0.24 11.15 3.49
CA VAL A 73 0.50 11.34 4.74
C VAL A 73 -0.45 11.34 5.94
N LYS A 74 -1.58 12.06 5.84
CA LYS A 74 -2.61 12.07 6.90
C LYS A 74 -3.18 10.68 7.15
N ASP A 75 -3.46 9.92 6.09
CA ASP A 75 -3.98 8.55 6.20
C ASP A 75 -2.96 7.62 6.88
N ILE A 76 -1.68 7.69 6.50
CA ILE A 76 -0.61 6.91 7.14
C ILE A 76 -0.51 7.27 8.63
N PHE A 77 -0.55 8.56 8.95
CA PHE A 77 -0.47 9.02 10.33
C PHE A 77 -1.69 8.59 11.15
N ALA A 78 -2.90 8.65 10.59
CA ALA A 78 -4.11 8.19 11.26
C ALA A 78 -4.03 6.68 11.57
N ILE A 79 -3.64 5.87 10.58
CA ILE A 79 -3.46 4.42 10.75
C ILE A 79 -2.45 4.12 11.86
N LEU A 80 -1.28 4.77 11.84
CA LEU A 80 -0.23 4.55 12.85
C LEU A 80 -0.55 5.16 14.22
N TYR A 81 -1.44 6.15 14.27
CA TYR A 81 -1.92 6.72 15.52
C TYR A 81 -2.87 5.76 16.23
N ASP A 82 -3.86 5.22 15.50
CA ASP A 82 -4.92 4.38 16.07
C ASP A 82 -4.50 2.93 16.33
N LEU A 83 -3.50 2.43 15.59
CA LEU A 83 -3.10 1.02 15.64
C LEU A 83 -1.70 0.83 16.21
N GLU A 84 -1.53 -0.22 17.00
CA GLU A 84 -0.24 -0.62 17.55
C GLU A 84 0.52 -1.55 16.60
N LEU A 85 1.84 -1.62 16.77
CA LEU A 85 2.65 -2.60 16.07
C LEU A 85 2.59 -3.94 16.81
N GLY A 86 2.40 -5.04 16.08
CA GLY A 86 2.36 -6.38 16.65
C GLY A 86 2.83 -7.47 15.67
N ASP A 87 2.64 -8.71 16.08
CA ASP A 87 3.08 -9.90 15.32
C ASP A 87 1.98 -10.50 14.42
N LYS A 88 0.77 -9.93 14.46
CA LYS A 88 -0.42 -10.35 13.70
C LYS A 88 -1.36 -9.17 13.49
N ASP A 89 -2.11 -9.22 12.40
CA ASP A 89 -3.17 -8.25 12.14
C ASP A 89 -4.38 -8.50 13.03
N SER A 90 -4.95 -7.41 13.52
CA SER A 90 -6.22 -7.38 14.24
C SER A 90 -6.87 -6.02 14.08
N GLU A 91 -8.03 -5.80 14.70
CA GLU A 91 -8.66 -4.48 14.76
C GLU A 91 -7.80 -3.40 15.43
N LYS A 92 -6.73 -3.76 16.13
CA LYS A 92 -5.86 -2.84 16.88
C LYS A 92 -4.38 -2.96 16.56
N THR A 93 -3.99 -3.91 15.71
CA THR A 93 -2.57 -4.23 15.48
C THR A 93 -2.23 -4.39 14.01
N ILE A 94 -1.04 -3.92 13.66
CA ILE A 94 -0.39 -4.07 12.35
C ILE A 94 0.62 -5.20 12.45
N ASP A 95 0.53 -6.21 11.56
CA ASP A 95 1.51 -7.31 11.49
C ASP A 95 2.84 -6.84 10.88
N VAL A 96 3.81 -6.51 11.74
CA VAL A 96 5.14 -6.07 11.32
C VAL A 96 5.89 -7.20 10.63
N LYS A 97 5.72 -8.44 11.08
CA LYS A 97 6.42 -9.61 10.55
C LYS A 97 5.99 -9.91 9.12
N TYR A 98 4.70 -9.77 8.82
CA TYR A 98 4.17 -9.89 7.47
C TYR A 98 4.74 -8.81 6.55
N ILE A 99 4.70 -7.53 6.96
CA ILE A 99 5.25 -6.42 6.17
C ILE A 99 6.75 -6.66 5.89
N SER A 100 7.53 -6.95 6.94
CA SER A 100 8.96 -7.22 6.82
C SER A 100 9.26 -8.32 5.80
N LYS A 101 8.57 -9.46 5.88
CA LYS A 101 8.75 -10.60 4.97
C LYS A 101 8.39 -10.25 3.53
N LEU A 102 7.25 -9.59 3.33
CA LEU A 102 6.80 -9.17 2.01
C LEU A 102 7.86 -8.28 1.34
N LEU A 103 8.36 -7.28 2.06
CA LEU A 103 9.35 -6.34 1.54
C LEU A 103 10.76 -6.98 1.42
N ALA A 104 11.07 -8.01 2.22
CA ALA A 104 12.32 -8.75 2.08
C ALA A 104 12.39 -9.59 0.80
N ASP A 105 11.24 -9.86 0.17
CA ASP A 105 11.12 -10.57 -1.10
C ASP A 105 11.02 -9.66 -2.33
N ASP A 106 10.67 -8.39 -2.16
CA ASP A 106 10.54 -7.41 -3.24
C ASP A 106 11.39 -6.16 -3.04
N TRP A 107 12.45 -6.03 -3.84
CA TRP A 107 13.35 -4.87 -3.77
C TRP A 107 12.69 -3.55 -4.17
N GLY A 108 11.81 -3.57 -5.16
CA GLY A 108 11.15 -2.35 -5.65
C GLY A 108 10.20 -1.81 -4.58
N PHE A 109 9.38 -2.70 -4.03
CA PHE A 109 8.42 -2.33 -2.99
C PHE A 109 9.14 -1.91 -1.71
N TYR A 110 10.15 -2.67 -1.28
CA TYR A 110 11.03 -2.29 -0.18
C TYR A 110 11.59 -0.87 -0.34
N THR A 111 12.13 -0.57 -1.52
CA THR A 111 12.79 0.72 -1.78
C THR A 111 11.78 1.86 -1.63
N THR A 112 10.59 1.73 -2.21
CA THR A 112 9.56 2.76 -2.08
C THR A 112 9.09 2.93 -0.63
N VAL A 113 8.84 1.85 0.10
CA VAL A 113 8.39 1.93 1.50
C VAL A 113 9.45 2.57 2.39
N CYS A 114 10.72 2.17 2.28
CA CYS A 114 11.80 2.76 3.06
C CYS A 114 11.99 4.24 2.75
N ASP A 115 11.96 4.64 1.47
CA ASP A 115 12.05 6.04 1.06
C ASP A 115 10.90 6.86 1.64
N ASN A 116 9.68 6.34 1.58
CA ASN A 116 8.51 7.01 2.12
C ASN A 116 8.57 7.14 3.65
N ILE A 117 8.99 6.10 4.38
CA ILE A 117 9.20 6.20 5.83
C ILE A 117 10.24 7.28 6.16
N GLU A 118 11.36 7.35 5.44
CA GLU A 118 12.35 8.40 5.67
C GLU A 118 11.80 9.80 5.36
N LYS A 119 11.03 9.93 4.29
CA LYS A 119 10.37 11.18 3.93
C LYS A 119 9.40 11.64 5.01
N LEU A 120 8.55 10.73 5.50
CA LEU A 120 7.61 10.98 6.61
C LEU A 120 8.35 11.51 7.85
N LEU A 121 9.47 10.87 8.22
CA LEU A 121 10.27 11.27 9.38
C LEU A 121 10.96 12.63 9.22
N LYS A 122 11.47 12.95 8.02
CA LYS A 122 12.30 14.14 7.77
C LYS A 122 11.49 15.38 7.41
N GLU A 123 10.42 15.22 6.63
CA GLU A 123 9.72 16.34 5.99
C GLU A 123 8.38 16.67 6.66
N PHE A 124 7.72 15.69 7.29
CA PHE A 124 6.35 15.85 7.79
C PHE A 124 6.25 15.94 9.32
N ASN A 125 7.38 15.86 10.03
CA ASN A 125 7.50 16.04 11.48
C ASN A 125 6.39 15.35 12.31
N PRO A 126 6.24 14.02 12.22
CA PRO A 126 5.19 13.28 12.90
C PRO A 126 5.24 13.46 14.42
N PRO A 127 4.08 13.34 15.12
CA PRO A 127 4.05 13.18 16.57
C PRO A 127 4.96 12.03 17.03
N LYS A 128 5.53 12.16 18.23
CA LYS A 128 6.51 11.21 18.76
C LYS A 128 6.04 9.74 18.72
N CYS A 129 4.78 9.47 19.05
CA CYS A 129 4.23 8.11 19.01
C CYS A 129 4.29 7.48 17.60
N ILE A 130 4.06 8.28 16.55
CA ILE A 130 4.14 7.83 15.15
C ILE A 130 5.60 7.71 14.72
N THR A 131 6.46 8.67 15.12
CA THR A 131 7.91 8.62 14.89
C THR A 131 8.50 7.31 15.44
N ASP A 132 8.18 6.96 16.68
CA ASP A 132 8.66 5.75 17.34
C ASP A 132 8.19 4.48 16.58
N LYS A 133 6.92 4.43 16.15
CA LYS A 133 6.38 3.32 15.34
C LYS A 133 7.06 3.22 13.97
N LEU A 134 7.26 4.34 13.27
CA LEU A 134 7.95 4.37 11.98
C LEU A 134 9.40 3.86 12.09
N LEU A 135 10.12 4.23 13.16
CA LEU A 135 11.48 3.76 13.40
C LEU A 135 11.53 2.25 13.70
N VAL A 136 10.60 1.75 14.51
CA VAL A 136 10.48 0.30 14.80
C VAL A 136 10.17 -0.47 13.52
N LEU A 137 9.19 -0.01 12.73
CA LEU A 137 8.81 -0.62 11.47
C LEU A 137 9.99 -0.63 10.47
N LYS A 138 10.67 0.51 10.31
CA LYS A 138 11.83 0.62 9.42
C LYS A 138 12.92 -0.38 9.81
N LYS A 139 13.25 -0.45 11.10
CA LYS A 139 14.26 -1.38 11.61
C LYS A 139 13.87 -2.83 11.35
N ALA A 140 12.64 -3.22 11.63
CA ALA A 140 12.16 -4.57 11.37
C ALA A 140 12.22 -4.94 9.88
N ILE A 141 11.94 -3.98 8.98
CA ILE A 141 12.04 -4.17 7.53
C ILE A 141 13.51 -4.33 7.11
N GLU A 142 14.42 -3.51 7.64
CA GLU A 142 15.86 -3.56 7.34
C GLU A 142 16.49 -4.87 7.82
N ASP A 143 16.15 -5.33 9.03
CA ASP A 143 16.71 -6.51 9.69
C ASP A 143 16.22 -7.84 9.08
N GLU A 144 15.07 -7.88 8.40
CA GLU A 144 14.54 -9.12 7.82
C GLU A 144 15.46 -9.68 6.70
N PRO A 145 15.80 -10.99 6.72
CA PRO A 145 16.69 -11.58 5.72
C PRO A 145 16.17 -11.45 4.27
N LYS A 146 16.92 -10.73 3.43
CA LYS A 146 16.54 -10.50 2.02
C LYS A 146 16.73 -11.73 1.15
N SER A 147 15.76 -12.00 0.28
CA SER A 147 15.82 -13.15 -0.63
C SER A 147 16.82 -12.96 -1.76
N MET A 148 17.11 -14.04 -2.47
CA MET A 148 18.07 -13.99 -3.59
C MET A 148 17.57 -13.12 -4.74
N LYS A 149 16.26 -13.17 -5.05
CA LYS A 149 15.61 -12.30 -6.05
C LYS A 149 15.78 -10.83 -5.67
N TRP A 150 15.48 -10.50 -4.40
CA TRP A 150 15.68 -9.16 -3.86
C TRP A 150 17.12 -8.69 -4.06
N LYS A 151 18.11 -9.51 -3.64
CA LYS A 151 19.54 -9.17 -3.73
C LYS A 151 20.00 -8.98 -5.17
N MET A 152 19.51 -9.79 -6.10
CA MET A 152 19.80 -9.63 -7.53
C MET A 152 19.22 -8.32 -8.06
N ARG A 153 17.95 -8.00 -7.75
CA ARG A 153 17.32 -6.74 -8.15
C ARG A 153 18.00 -5.51 -7.51
N ALA A 154 18.52 -5.65 -6.31
CA ALA A 154 19.29 -4.61 -5.61
C ALA A 154 20.59 -4.24 -6.32
N LYS A 155 21.28 -5.20 -6.95
CA LYS A 155 22.48 -4.94 -7.75
C LYS A 155 22.20 -4.08 -8.98
N ILE A 156 21.00 -4.22 -9.57
CA ILE A 156 20.54 -3.36 -10.67
C ILE A 156 20.28 -1.94 -10.14
N GLY A 157 19.69 -1.86 -8.94
CA GLY A 157 19.45 -0.61 -8.24
C GLY A 157 18.43 0.28 -8.93
N ARG A 158 18.48 1.59 -8.63
CA ARG A 158 17.51 2.59 -9.08
C ARG A 158 17.67 3.03 -10.54
N LYS A 159 18.64 2.47 -11.27
CA LYS A 159 18.88 2.79 -12.70
C LYS A 159 17.74 2.33 -13.61
N VAL A 160 17.01 1.31 -13.18
CA VAL A 160 15.83 0.78 -13.87
C VAL A 160 14.61 1.08 -13.00
N LYS A 161 13.53 1.58 -13.62
CA LYS A 161 12.25 1.83 -12.97
C LYS A 161 11.81 0.56 -12.20
N TRP A 162 11.24 0.75 -11.02
CA TRP A 162 10.94 -0.35 -10.08
C TRP A 162 9.52 -0.33 -9.54
N TYR A 163 8.69 0.54 -10.10
CA TYR A 163 7.30 0.77 -9.73
C TYR A 163 6.52 1.03 -11.02
N GLU A 164 5.21 0.87 -10.98
CA GLU A 164 4.31 1.25 -12.07
C GLU A 164 3.70 2.64 -11.82
N GLU A 165 3.33 3.34 -12.90
CA GLU A 165 2.53 4.57 -12.75
C GLU A 165 1.07 4.21 -12.96
N PRO A 166 0.21 4.30 -11.91
CA PRO A 166 -1.20 3.98 -12.07
C PRO A 166 -1.84 4.95 -13.05
N GLU A 167 -2.73 4.45 -13.90
CA GLU A 167 -3.46 5.28 -14.85
C GLU A 167 -4.35 6.29 -14.10
N GLU A 168 -4.22 7.58 -14.44
CA GLU A 168 -5.08 8.62 -13.89
C GLU A 168 -6.48 8.46 -14.46
N VAL A 169 -7.34 7.74 -13.74
CA VAL A 169 -8.75 7.70 -14.05
C VAL A 169 -9.39 8.95 -13.45
N GLY A 170 -9.60 9.98 -14.28
CA GLY A 170 -10.40 11.14 -13.87
C GLY A 170 -11.77 10.72 -13.33
N THR A 171 -12.45 11.59 -12.58
CA THR A 171 -13.74 11.27 -11.95
C THR A 171 -14.75 10.79 -13.01
N PHE A 172 -14.97 9.47 -13.08
CA PHE A 172 -16.02 8.92 -13.91
C PHE A 172 -17.36 9.33 -13.32
N LYS A 173 -18.17 10.02 -14.11
CA LYS A 173 -19.57 10.30 -13.84
C LYS A 173 -20.32 9.99 -15.12
N PRO A 174 -21.31 9.07 -15.09
CA PRO A 174 -22.21 8.90 -16.22
C PRO A 174 -22.85 10.25 -16.56
N GLY A 175 -22.88 10.59 -17.84
CA GLY A 175 -23.54 11.79 -18.36
C GLY A 175 -25.03 11.60 -18.54
#